data_AF-A0A226NNF8-F1
#
_entry.id   AF-A0A226NNF8-F1
#
_cell.length_a   1.000
_cell.length_b   1.000
_cell.length_c   1.000
_cell.angle_alpha   90.00
_cell.angle_beta   90.00
_cell.angle_gamma   90.00
#
_symmetry.space_group_name_H-M   'P 1'
#
loop_
_entity.id
_entity.type
_entity.pdbx_description
1 polymer ?
#
loop_
_entity_poly.entity_id
_entity_poly.type
_entity_poly.pdbx_seq_one_letter_code
_entity_poly.pdbx_strand_id
1 'polypeptide(L)'
;MPAVDKLLLEEALQDSPQTRSLLSVFEEDAGTLTEYTNQLLQAMQRVYGAQNEMCLATQQLSKQLLAYEKQACFYFQHFALGKGDEEVISTLHYFSKVVDELNILHSELAKQLADTMILPIIQFREKDLTEVSTLKDLFGLASTEHDVSMAKYSRLPKRKENEKHKAEVAKEVANARRKQHLSSLQYYCALNALQYRKRVAMMEPMLGYTRGQVWTVKLQLGLSLGKVKRCSPALIDSLCICFVLFFSIQGELETEAEKMRISQQDLISVNESVYTPDSDVTSPDINRNLIQKAGYLNLRHKTGLVTTTWERLYFFTQGGNLMCQPRGAVAGGLIQDLDNCSVMAVDCEDRRYCFQITTPTGKTYERKAFFEDSQLCLPVQILFHCLLS
;
A
#
# COMPACT_ATOMS: atom_id res chain seq x y z
N MET A 1 34.78 27.88 27.65
CA MET A 1 34.80 27.68 26.19
C MET A 1 35.98 28.48 25.66
N PRO A 2 36.87 27.92 24.83
CA PRO A 2 37.95 28.71 24.24
C PRO A 2 37.36 29.89 23.46
N ALA A 3 38.07 31.02 23.46
CA ALA A 3 37.67 32.20 22.72
C ALA A 3 37.57 31.83 21.23
N VAL A 4 36.44 32.16 20.61
CA VAL A 4 36.32 32.08 19.15
C VAL A 4 37.35 33.07 18.61
N ASP A 5 38.32 32.61 17.82
CA ASP A 5 39.22 33.51 17.10
C ASP A 5 38.36 34.46 16.26
N LYS A 6 38.69 35.75 16.26
CA LYS A 6 37.90 36.80 15.61
C LYS A 6 38.75 37.54 14.60
N LEU A 7 38.14 37.88 13.47
CA LEU A 7 38.71 38.83 12.53
C LEU A 7 38.66 40.23 13.16
N LEU A 8 39.82 40.86 13.29
CA LEU A 8 39.95 42.20 13.84
C LEU A 8 39.53 43.23 12.79
N LEU A 9 38.50 44.03 13.10
CA LEU A 9 37.98 45.06 12.20
C LEU A 9 38.96 46.22 12.00
N GLU A 10 39.78 46.49 13.02
CA GLU A 10 40.79 47.55 13.02
C GLU A 10 41.90 47.30 11.97
N GLU A 11 42.20 46.03 11.68
CA GLU A 11 43.20 45.64 10.69
C GLU A 11 42.67 45.66 9.24
N ALA A 12 41.36 45.80 9.06
CA ALA A 12 40.73 45.70 7.74
C ALA A 12 41.20 46.78 6.75
N LEU A 13 41.58 47.97 7.24
CA LEU A 13 42.12 49.03 6.37
C LEU A 13 43.58 48.78 5.98
N GLN A 14 44.35 48.18 6.88
CA GLN A 14 45.77 47.90 6.66
C GLN A 14 45.95 46.80 5.59
N ASP A 15 44.97 45.88 5.50
CA ASP A 15 44.91 44.80 4.52
C ASP A 15 46.21 43.98 4.45
N SER A 16 46.76 43.66 5.63
CA SER A 16 48.04 42.98 5.74
C SER A 16 47.98 41.54 5.20
N PRO A 17 49.08 40.97 4.67
CA PRO A 17 49.14 39.57 4.27
C PRO A 17 48.77 38.61 5.42
N GLN A 18 49.09 38.98 6.67
CA GLN A 18 48.70 38.23 7.86
C GLN A 18 47.19 38.22 8.05
N THR A 19 46.54 39.39 7.95
CA THR A 19 45.07 39.52 8.03
C THR A 19 44.39 38.74 6.90
N ARG A 20 44.93 38.78 5.67
CA ARG A 20 44.44 37.98 4.53
C ARG A 20 44.61 36.47 4.72
N SER A 21 45.71 36.05 5.35
CA SER A 21 45.93 34.62 5.67
C SER A 21 44.94 34.13 6.73
N LEU A 22 44.67 34.94 7.76
CA LEU A 22 43.62 34.63 8.73
C LEU A 22 42.24 34.59 8.07
N LEU A 23 41.93 35.58 7.21
CA LEU A 23 40.69 35.60 6.45
C LEU A 23 40.49 34.31 5.63
N SER A 24 41.54 33.83 4.95
CA SER A 24 41.43 32.58 4.17
C SER A 24 41.06 31.37 5.02
N VAL A 25 41.49 31.31 6.29
CA VAL A 25 41.09 30.23 7.21
C VAL A 25 39.59 30.31 7.53
N PHE A 26 39.06 31.53 7.72
CA PHE A 26 37.61 31.72 7.91
C PHE A 26 36.81 31.36 6.66
N GLU A 27 37.34 31.65 5.46
CA GLU A 27 36.72 31.26 4.20
C GLU A 27 36.68 29.74 4.02
N GLU A 28 37.74 29.03 4.40
CA GLU A 28 37.80 27.57 4.36
C GLU A 28 36.82 26.93 5.35
N ASP A 29 36.73 27.44 6.58
CA ASP A 29 35.73 27.02 7.58
C ASP A 29 34.30 27.25 7.05
N ALA A 30 34.03 28.41 6.45
CA ALA A 30 32.71 28.71 5.86
C ALA A 30 32.37 27.76 4.70
N GLY A 31 33.34 27.44 3.85
CA GLY A 31 33.20 26.45 2.77
C GLY A 31 32.87 25.06 3.29
N THR A 32 33.64 24.59 4.28
CA THR A 32 33.43 23.30 4.94
C THR A 32 32.07 23.23 5.65
N LEU A 33 31.68 24.32 6.34
CA LEU A 33 30.38 24.44 6.98
C LEU A 33 29.24 24.35 5.97
N THR A 34 29.39 24.99 4.81
CA THR A 34 28.39 24.95 3.74
C THR A 34 28.16 23.53 3.27
N GLU A 35 29.24 22.80 2.98
CA GLU A 35 29.16 21.40 2.55
C GLU A 35 28.53 20.51 3.62
N TYR A 36 28.93 20.66 4.89
CA TYR A 36 28.33 19.92 5.98
C TYR A 36 26.82 20.19 6.12
N THR A 37 26.40 21.47 6.03
CA THR A 37 24.98 21.82 6.12
C THR A 37 24.15 21.28 4.96
N ASN A 38 24.75 21.10 3.77
CA ASN A 38 24.09 20.44 2.64
C ASN A 38 23.76 18.99 2.97
N GLN A 39 24.74 18.25 3.48
CA GLN A 39 24.59 16.84 3.84
C GLN A 39 23.62 16.68 5.02
N LEU A 40 23.72 17.55 6.03
CA LEU A 40 22.81 17.55 7.17
C LEU A 40 21.36 17.81 6.74
N LEU A 41 21.14 18.80 5.87
CA LEU A 41 19.81 19.10 5.34
C LEU A 41 19.22 17.89 4.59
N GLN A 42 20.00 17.22 3.75
CA GLN A 42 19.55 16.02 3.04
C GLN A 42 19.16 14.89 4.01
N ALA A 43 19.96 14.66 5.06
CA ALA A 43 19.65 13.67 6.08
C ALA A 43 18.35 14.01 6.82
N MET A 44 18.17 15.27 7.22
CA MET A 44 16.95 15.73 7.88
C MET A 44 15.72 15.64 6.96
N GLN A 45 15.85 16.01 5.69
CA GLN A 45 14.79 15.88 4.69
C GLN A 45 14.38 14.43 4.49
N ARG A 46 15.33 13.48 4.53
CA ARG A 46 15.03 12.05 4.49
C ARG A 46 14.22 11.60 5.71
N VAL A 47 14.57 12.06 6.91
CA VAL A 47 13.81 11.79 8.14
C VAL A 47 12.38 12.34 8.05
N TYR A 48 12.25 13.60 7.62
CA TYR A 48 10.95 14.22 7.41
C TYR A 48 10.12 13.48 6.35
N GLY A 49 10.72 13.12 5.22
CA GLY A 49 10.07 12.36 4.16
C GLY A 49 9.57 11.00 4.63
N ALA A 50 10.37 10.25 5.39
CA ALA A 50 9.95 8.98 5.98
C ALA A 50 8.77 9.15 6.95
N GLN A 51 8.77 10.21 7.78
CA GLN A 51 7.67 10.51 8.67
C GLN A 51 6.39 10.86 7.89
N ASN A 52 6.51 11.60 6.78
CA ASN A 52 5.37 11.94 5.93
C ASN A 52 4.79 10.71 5.20
N GLU A 53 5.65 9.81 4.71
CA GLU A 53 5.23 8.53 4.13
C GLU A 53 4.48 7.66 5.15
N MET A 54 4.90 7.67 6.42
CA MET A 54 4.18 6.96 7.48
C MET A 54 2.74 7.49 7.67
N CYS A 55 2.52 8.80 7.54
CA CYS A 55 1.17 9.39 7.54
C CYS A 55 0.33 8.84 6.36
N LEU A 56 0.90 8.80 5.16
CA LEU A 56 0.20 8.29 3.98
C LEU A 56 -0.13 6.79 4.11
N ALA A 57 0.83 6.00 4.60
CA ALA A 57 0.66 4.56 4.79
C ALA A 57 -0.44 4.25 5.82
N THR A 58 -0.44 4.95 6.97
CA THR A 58 -1.48 4.78 8.01
C THR A 58 -2.85 5.24 7.53
N GLN A 59 -2.92 6.37 6.80
CA GLN A 59 -4.17 6.81 6.18
C GLN A 59 -4.71 5.78 5.17
N GLN A 60 -3.84 5.17 4.36
CA GLN A 60 -4.23 4.14 3.41
C GLN A 60 -4.70 2.86 4.12
N LEU A 61 -4.01 2.44 5.18
CA LEU A 61 -4.40 1.28 5.99
C LEU A 61 -5.80 1.47 6.58
N SER A 62 -6.08 2.62 7.19
CA SER A 62 -7.40 2.93 7.74
C SER A 62 -8.49 2.84 6.66
N LYS A 63 -8.27 3.44 5.48
CA LYS A 63 -9.19 3.35 4.33
C LYS A 63 -9.44 1.91 3.88
N GLN A 64 -8.41 1.06 3.87
CA GLN A 64 -8.52 -0.33 3.45
C GLN A 64 -9.31 -1.18 4.46
N LEU A 65 -9.17 -0.91 5.76
CA LEU A 65 -9.98 -1.55 6.80
C LEU A 65 -11.48 -1.24 6.62
N LEU A 66 -11.83 0.02 6.33
CA LEU A 66 -13.21 0.42 6.04
C LEU A 66 -13.73 -0.11 4.69
N ALA A 67 -12.83 -0.42 3.75
CA ALA A 67 -13.23 -0.96 2.46
C ALA A 67 -13.85 -2.35 2.59
N TYR A 68 -13.51 -3.12 3.63
CA TYR A 68 -14.10 -4.45 3.89
C TYR A 68 -15.63 -4.40 4.01
N GLU A 69 -16.19 -3.42 4.73
CA GLU A 69 -17.65 -3.23 4.83
C GLU A 69 -18.27 -2.89 3.47
N LYS A 70 -17.67 -1.95 2.73
CA LYS A 70 -18.17 -1.55 1.40
C LYS A 70 -18.21 -2.74 0.45
N GLN A 71 -17.23 -3.63 0.59
CA GLN A 71 -17.13 -4.87 -0.13
C GLN A 71 -18.20 -5.88 0.33
N ALA A 72 -18.49 -5.96 1.62
CA ALA A 72 -19.54 -6.84 2.17
C ALA A 72 -21.00 -6.36 1.91
N CYS A 73 -21.23 -5.05 1.67
CA CYS A 73 -22.58 -4.46 1.64
C CYS A 73 -23.14 -4.14 0.24
N PHE A 74 -22.31 -4.04 -0.81
CA PHE A 74 -22.82 -3.74 -2.16
C PHE A 74 -23.25 -5.02 -2.89
N TYR A 75 -24.56 -5.16 -3.06
CA TYR A 75 -25.31 -6.29 -3.66
C TYR A 75 -24.83 -6.82 -5.04
N PHE A 76 -23.84 -6.21 -5.67
CA PHE A 76 -23.42 -6.55 -7.03
C PHE A 76 -21.92 -6.74 -7.24
N GLN A 77 -21.07 -6.64 -6.21
CA GLN A 77 -19.64 -6.83 -6.47
C GLN A 77 -18.84 -7.72 -5.51
N HIS A 78 -19.33 -8.17 -4.34
CA HIS A 78 -18.44 -8.91 -3.43
C HIS A 78 -19.09 -9.89 -2.44
N PHE A 79 -18.29 -10.91 -2.07
CA PHE A 79 -18.58 -12.14 -1.30
C PHE A 79 -19.91 -12.86 -1.63
N ALA A 80 -19.83 -13.89 -2.47
CA ALA A 80 -20.97 -14.65 -2.98
C ALA A 80 -21.77 -15.45 -1.92
N LEU A 81 -21.28 -15.54 -0.67
CA LEU A 81 -21.81 -16.44 0.36
C LEU A 81 -22.76 -15.77 1.37
N GLY A 82 -23.07 -14.48 1.23
CA GLY A 82 -24.05 -13.78 2.08
C GLY A 82 -23.56 -12.44 2.63
N LYS A 83 -24.33 -11.83 3.54
CA LYS A 83 -23.90 -10.61 4.25
C LYS A 83 -22.68 -10.94 5.11
N GLY A 84 -21.65 -10.10 5.05
CA GLY A 84 -20.45 -10.26 5.87
C GLY A 84 -20.75 -10.24 7.36
N ASP A 85 -19.93 -10.95 8.14
CA ASP A 85 -20.05 -11.04 9.60
C ASP A 85 -19.98 -9.64 10.24
N GLU A 86 -21.05 -9.23 10.92
CA GLU A 86 -21.17 -7.92 11.56
C GLU A 86 -20.14 -7.75 12.69
N GLU A 87 -19.74 -8.83 13.36
CA GLU A 87 -18.72 -8.79 14.42
C GLU A 87 -17.34 -8.44 13.85
N VAL A 88 -17.00 -9.03 12.71
CA VAL A 88 -15.74 -8.73 11.99
C VAL A 88 -15.77 -7.30 11.43
N ILE A 89 -16.89 -6.86 10.84
CA ILE A 89 -17.05 -5.50 10.33
C ILE A 89 -16.87 -4.47 11.45
N SER A 90 -17.53 -4.66 12.59
CA SER A 90 -17.44 -3.74 13.74
C SER A 90 -16.02 -3.69 14.32
N THR A 91 -15.32 -4.83 14.36
CA THR A 91 -13.92 -4.93 14.79
C THR A 91 -12.98 -4.19 13.84
N LEU A 92 -13.15 -4.32 12.53
CA LEU A 92 -12.33 -3.61 11.54
C LEU A 92 -12.58 -2.09 11.55
N HIS A 93 -13.84 -1.66 11.76
CA HIS A 93 -14.16 -0.26 12.00
C HIS A 93 -13.47 0.31 13.22
N TYR A 94 -13.38 -0.51 14.28
CA TYR A 94 -12.66 -0.13 15.48
C TYR A 94 -11.16 0.05 15.22
N PHE A 95 -10.51 -0.90 14.56
CA PHE A 95 -9.09 -0.78 14.20
C PHE A 95 -8.83 0.42 13.29
N SER A 96 -9.71 0.71 12.33
CA SER A 96 -9.60 1.91 11.49
C SER A 96 -9.57 3.20 12.32
N LYS A 97 -10.45 3.34 13.33
CA LYS A 97 -10.43 4.51 14.23
C LYS A 97 -9.11 4.64 14.99
N VAL A 98 -8.55 3.54 15.48
CA VAL A 98 -7.25 3.54 16.16
C VAL A 98 -6.12 3.97 15.21
N VAL A 99 -6.13 3.46 13.98
CA VAL A 99 -5.14 3.84 12.95
C VAL A 99 -5.29 5.33 12.58
N ASP A 100 -6.51 5.86 12.51
CA ASP A 100 -6.75 7.29 12.26
C ASP A 100 -6.22 8.17 13.41
N GLU A 101 -6.41 7.75 14.67
CA GLU A 101 -5.84 8.45 15.83
C GLU A 101 -4.30 8.44 15.78
N LEU A 102 -3.68 7.32 15.40
CA LEU A 102 -2.23 7.24 15.18
C LEU A 102 -1.76 8.14 14.04
N ASN A 103 -2.51 8.20 12.93
CA ASN A 103 -2.18 9.06 11.80
C ASN A 103 -2.18 10.55 12.18
N ILE A 104 -3.07 10.99 13.08
CA ILE A 104 -3.07 12.36 13.61
C ILE A 104 -1.74 12.66 14.33
N LEU A 105 -1.24 11.72 15.15
CA LEU A 105 0.05 11.86 15.82
C LEU A 105 1.21 11.95 14.82
N HIS A 106 1.22 11.07 13.82
CA HIS A 106 2.25 11.10 12.78
C HIS A 106 2.23 12.42 11.99
N SER A 107 1.04 12.93 11.68
CA SER A 107 0.84 14.18 10.94
C SER A 107 1.32 15.40 11.73
N GLU A 108 1.01 15.48 13.02
CA GLU A 108 1.50 16.58 13.86
C GLU A 108 3.02 16.49 14.06
N LEU A 109 3.59 15.30 14.24
CA LEU A 109 5.04 15.12 14.28
C LEU A 109 5.70 15.56 12.97
N ALA A 110 5.16 15.16 11.81
CA ALA A 110 5.66 15.59 10.50
C ALA A 110 5.71 17.12 10.39
N LYS A 111 4.63 17.79 10.81
CA LYS A 111 4.56 19.25 10.86
C LYS A 111 5.62 19.85 11.78
N GLN A 112 5.76 19.35 13.00
CA GLN A 112 6.80 19.82 13.93
C GLN A 112 8.21 19.64 13.35
N LEU A 113 8.48 18.54 12.64
CA LEU A 113 9.77 18.32 11.98
C LEU A 113 10.01 19.34 10.86
N ALA A 114 9.00 19.63 10.04
CA ALA A 114 9.13 20.65 9.00
C ALA A 114 9.44 22.02 9.61
N ASP A 115 8.67 22.44 10.61
CA ASP A 115 8.74 23.79 11.17
C ASP A 115 9.97 24.01 12.06
N THR A 116 10.37 23.00 12.84
CA THR A 116 11.38 23.17 13.92
C THR A 116 12.71 22.50 13.64
N MET A 117 12.80 21.64 12.62
CA MET A 117 14.05 20.97 12.23
C MET A 117 14.49 21.37 10.82
N ILE A 118 13.60 21.23 9.82
CA ILE A 118 13.95 21.50 8.41
C ILE A 118 14.09 23.00 8.14
N LEU A 119 13.06 23.77 8.48
CA LEU A 119 12.98 25.18 8.15
C LEU A 119 14.16 26.01 8.71
N PRO A 120 14.63 25.84 9.96
CA PRO A 120 15.76 26.61 10.47
C PRO A 120 17.06 26.36 9.69
N ILE A 121 17.34 25.12 9.27
CA ILE A 121 18.53 24.81 8.43
C ILE A 121 18.39 25.43 7.04
N ILE A 122 17.20 25.37 6.43
CA ILE A 122 16.95 26.03 5.14
C ILE A 122 17.20 27.54 5.26
N GLN A 123 16.63 28.18 6.28
CA GLN A 123 16.82 29.62 6.51
C GLN A 123 18.28 29.99 6.75
N PHE A 124 19.01 29.20 7.54
CA PHE A 124 20.44 29.40 7.76
C PHE A 124 21.23 29.34 6.43
N ARG A 125 20.95 28.34 5.58
CA ARG A 125 21.62 28.22 4.27
C ARG A 125 21.25 29.35 3.33
N GLU A 126 19.96 29.61 3.15
CA GLU A 126 19.46 30.56 2.17
C GLU A 126 19.70 32.02 2.55
N LYS A 127 19.73 32.34 3.85
CA LYS A 127 19.98 33.71 4.33
C LYS A 127 21.42 33.90 4.75
N ASP A 128 21.89 33.17 5.76
CA ASP A 128 23.17 33.46 6.40
C ASP A 128 24.37 33.07 5.53
N LEU A 129 24.36 31.87 4.93
CA LEU A 129 25.46 31.45 4.05
C LEU A 129 25.46 32.22 2.73
N THR A 130 24.29 32.50 2.16
CA THR A 130 24.17 33.34 0.95
C THR A 130 24.63 34.78 1.20
N GLU A 131 24.30 35.36 2.36
CA GLU A 131 24.80 36.69 2.77
C GLU A 131 26.33 36.71 2.80
N VAL A 132 26.95 35.72 3.44
CA VAL A 132 28.42 35.59 3.52
C VAL A 132 29.04 35.43 2.14
N SER A 133 28.46 34.60 1.28
CA SER A 133 28.92 34.43 -0.11
C SER A 133 28.83 35.73 -0.91
N THR A 134 27.72 36.45 -0.78
CA THR A 134 27.52 37.72 -1.51
C THR A 134 28.52 38.78 -1.05
N LEU A 135 28.76 38.89 0.26
CA LEU A 135 29.73 39.82 0.82
C LEU A 135 31.17 39.47 0.43
N LYS A 136 31.50 38.18 0.32
CA LYS A 136 32.78 37.70 -0.21
C LYS A 136 33.01 38.22 -1.63
N ASP A 137 32.03 38.02 -2.51
CA ASP A 137 32.14 38.43 -3.92
C ASP A 137 32.26 39.96 -4.06
N LEU A 138 31.46 40.71 -3.29
CA LEU A 138 31.53 42.18 -3.25
C LEU A 138 32.90 42.67 -2.77
N PHE A 139 33.46 42.04 -1.73
CA PHE A 139 34.79 42.36 -1.23
C PHE A 139 35.87 42.02 -2.26
N GLY A 140 35.78 40.85 -2.91
CA GLY A 140 36.71 40.45 -3.98
C GLY A 140 36.73 41.46 -5.14
N LEU A 141 35.55 41.87 -5.61
CA LEU A 141 35.42 42.90 -6.66
C LEU A 141 36.03 44.23 -6.21
N ALA A 142 35.70 44.71 -5.00
CA ALA A 142 36.24 45.96 -4.48
C ALA A 142 37.77 45.92 -4.27
N SER A 143 38.32 44.77 -3.88
CA SER A 143 39.76 44.53 -3.77
C SER A 143 40.43 44.65 -5.14
N THR A 144 39.91 43.96 -6.16
CA THR A 144 40.49 44.04 -7.52
C THR A 144 40.40 45.44 -8.13
N GLU A 145 39.31 46.18 -7.88
CA GLU A 145 39.16 47.57 -8.31
C GLU A 145 40.20 48.48 -7.65
N HIS A 146 40.47 48.28 -6.35
CA HIS A 146 41.52 49.00 -5.64
C HIS A 146 42.92 48.69 -6.20
N ASP A 147 43.24 47.41 -6.45
CA ASP A 147 44.52 46.99 -7.04
C ASP A 147 44.77 47.67 -8.40
N VAL A 148 43.74 47.71 -9.28
CA VAL A 148 43.81 48.38 -10.59
C VAL A 148 44.00 49.89 -10.44
N SER A 149 43.26 50.52 -9.53
CA SER A 149 43.39 51.97 -9.28
C SER A 149 44.79 52.34 -8.75
N MET A 150 45.34 51.53 -7.85
CA MET A 150 46.69 51.70 -7.31
C MET A 150 47.77 51.50 -8.38
N ALA A 151 47.59 50.51 -9.26
CA ALA A 151 48.48 50.29 -10.39
C ALA A 151 48.45 51.45 -11.41
N LYS A 152 47.29 52.08 -11.61
CA LYS A 152 47.16 53.29 -12.43
C LYS A 152 47.88 54.47 -11.78
N TYR A 153 47.69 54.67 -10.48
CA TYR A 153 48.34 55.74 -9.72
C TYR A 153 49.87 55.61 -9.68
N SER A 154 50.40 54.41 -9.51
CA SER A 154 51.86 54.17 -9.45
C SER A 154 52.59 54.45 -10.76
N ARG A 155 51.87 54.50 -11.89
CA ARG A 155 52.41 54.77 -13.23
C ARG A 155 52.41 56.27 -13.60
N LEU A 156 52.00 57.15 -12.70
CA LEU A 156 51.99 58.59 -12.97
C LEU A 156 53.41 59.13 -13.28
N PRO A 157 53.57 60.01 -14.29
CA PRO A 157 54.88 60.47 -14.74
C PRO A 157 55.52 61.46 -13.76
N LYS A 158 56.73 61.13 -13.28
CA LYS A 158 57.48 61.98 -12.32
C LYS A 158 58.07 63.27 -12.91
N ARG A 159 58.33 63.32 -14.22
CA ARG A 159 59.05 64.44 -14.89
C ARG A 159 58.14 65.53 -15.46
N LYS A 160 56.89 65.21 -15.77
CA LYS A 160 55.88 66.15 -16.30
C LYS A 160 54.58 65.91 -15.55
N GLU A 161 54.43 66.57 -14.39
CA GLU A 161 53.23 66.42 -13.57
C GLU A 161 52.08 67.27 -14.14
N ASN A 162 50.97 66.61 -14.43
CA ASN A 162 49.70 67.26 -14.68
C ASN A 162 48.88 67.19 -13.38
N GLU A 163 48.84 68.29 -12.64
CA GLU A 163 48.16 68.37 -11.32
C GLU A 163 46.69 67.96 -11.38
N LYS A 164 45.98 68.32 -12.46
CA LYS A 164 44.57 67.93 -12.63
C LYS A 164 44.43 66.41 -12.79
N HIS A 165 45.24 65.81 -13.65
CA HIS A 165 45.20 64.36 -13.88
C HIS A 165 45.64 63.58 -12.63
N LYS A 166 46.66 64.04 -11.91
CA LYS A 166 47.12 63.46 -10.64
C LYS A 166 46.01 63.49 -9.58
N ALA A 167 45.32 64.63 -9.44
CA ALA A 167 44.20 64.77 -8.51
C ALA A 167 43.01 63.84 -8.87
N GLU A 168 42.71 63.68 -10.16
CA GLU A 168 41.67 62.75 -10.65
C GLU A 168 42.01 61.29 -10.29
N VAL A 169 43.21 60.83 -10.60
CA VAL A 169 43.63 59.45 -10.29
C VAL A 169 43.75 59.21 -8.78
N ALA A 170 44.20 60.20 -8.01
CA ALA A 170 44.21 60.12 -6.54
C ALA A 170 42.80 59.98 -5.96
N LYS A 171 41.82 60.70 -6.53
CA LYS A 171 40.40 60.59 -6.14
C LYS A 171 39.82 59.22 -6.49
N GLU A 172 40.16 58.65 -7.65
CA GLU A 172 39.78 57.29 -8.02
C GLU A 172 40.31 56.27 -7.00
N VAL A 173 41.60 56.34 -6.63
CA VAL A 173 42.20 55.47 -5.60
C VAL A 173 41.49 55.63 -4.25
N ALA A 174 41.23 56.86 -3.83
CA ALA A 174 40.55 57.11 -2.55
C ALA A 174 39.14 56.49 -2.52
N ASN A 175 38.41 56.58 -3.63
CA ASN A 175 37.08 55.97 -3.75
C ASN A 175 37.15 54.43 -3.74
N ALA A 176 38.06 53.84 -4.52
CA ALA A 176 38.25 52.39 -4.57
C ALA A 176 38.69 51.84 -3.19
N ARG A 177 39.64 52.51 -2.52
CA ARG A 177 40.08 52.16 -1.17
C ARG A 177 38.94 52.23 -0.14
N ARG A 178 38.09 53.27 -0.22
CA ARG A 178 36.92 53.39 0.66
C ARG A 178 35.95 52.24 0.43
N LYS A 179 35.69 51.88 -0.84
CA LYS A 179 34.80 50.77 -1.20
C LYS A 179 35.35 49.44 -0.68
N GLN A 180 36.63 49.16 -0.90
CA GLN A 180 37.31 47.97 -0.37
C GLN A 180 37.18 47.91 1.15
N HIS A 181 37.54 48.99 1.86
CA HIS A 181 37.48 49.03 3.32
C HIS A 181 36.06 48.81 3.87
N LEU A 182 35.05 49.42 3.25
CA LEU A 182 33.65 49.21 3.66
C LEU A 182 33.24 47.74 3.44
N SER A 183 33.53 47.19 2.27
CA SER A 183 33.20 45.79 1.94
C SER A 183 33.94 44.78 2.82
N SER A 184 35.21 45.02 3.18
CA SER A 184 35.95 44.17 4.11
C SER A 184 35.36 44.21 5.51
N LEU A 185 34.95 45.39 6.00
CA LEU A 185 34.32 45.51 7.32
C LEU A 185 32.99 44.73 7.38
N GLN A 186 32.15 44.86 6.34
CA GLN A 186 30.90 44.12 6.24
C GLN A 186 31.17 42.61 6.20
N TYR A 187 32.14 42.19 5.40
CA TYR A 187 32.49 40.78 5.25
C TYR A 187 33.06 40.17 6.54
N TYR A 188 33.98 40.87 7.22
CA TYR A 188 34.59 40.40 8.47
C TYR A 188 33.54 40.33 9.59
N CYS A 189 32.64 41.32 9.67
CA CYS A 189 31.49 41.28 10.59
C CYS A 189 30.59 40.07 10.33
N ALA A 190 30.28 39.77 9.06
CA ALA A 190 29.45 38.63 8.70
C ALA A 190 30.12 37.29 9.06
N LEU A 191 31.41 37.13 8.79
CA LEU A 191 32.18 35.94 9.18
C LEU A 191 32.29 35.77 10.70
N ASN A 192 32.52 36.86 11.44
CA ASN A 192 32.51 36.83 12.90
C ASN A 192 31.13 36.45 13.46
N ALA A 193 30.05 36.97 12.87
CA ALA A 193 28.69 36.60 13.25
C ALA A 193 28.38 35.13 12.91
N LEU A 194 28.87 34.64 11.77
CA LEU A 194 28.70 33.26 11.32
C LEU A 194 29.23 32.25 12.34
N GLN A 195 30.31 32.57 13.06
CA GLN A 195 30.86 31.70 14.12
C GLN A 195 29.86 31.44 15.27
N TYR A 196 28.93 32.37 15.52
CA TYR A 196 27.85 32.18 16.49
C TYR A 196 26.61 31.59 15.83
N ARG A 197 26.22 32.09 14.63
CA ARG A 197 25.05 31.57 13.89
C ARG A 197 25.20 30.08 13.60
N LYS A 198 26.39 29.58 13.26
CA LYS A 198 26.64 28.14 13.06
C LYS A 198 26.29 27.30 14.28
N ARG A 199 26.57 27.79 15.49
CA ARG A 199 26.25 27.08 16.73
C ARG A 199 24.75 26.99 16.96
N VAL A 200 24.04 28.10 16.74
CA VAL A 200 22.57 28.14 16.85
C VAL A 200 21.94 27.23 15.81
N ALA A 201 22.37 27.34 14.55
CA ALA A 201 21.86 26.56 13.43
C ALA A 201 22.06 25.05 13.59
N MET A 202 23.08 24.59 14.32
CA MET A 202 23.24 23.16 14.62
C MET A 202 22.40 22.69 15.81
N MET A 203 22.18 23.55 16.81
CA MET A 203 21.47 23.17 18.04
C MET A 203 19.95 23.27 17.90
N GLU A 204 19.45 24.34 17.31
CA GLU A 204 18.00 24.62 17.21
C GLU A 204 17.22 23.49 16.52
N PRO A 205 17.66 22.96 15.35
CA PRO A 205 16.99 21.83 14.70
C PRO A 205 16.96 20.56 15.56
N MET A 206 18.04 20.30 16.30
CA MET A 206 18.15 19.11 17.17
C MET A 206 17.23 19.23 18.38
N LEU A 207 17.08 20.43 18.94
CA LEU A 207 16.13 20.71 20.01
C LEU A 207 14.70 20.57 19.50
N GLY A 208 14.39 21.11 18.31
CA GLY A 208 13.09 20.97 17.65
C GLY A 208 12.72 19.50 17.43
N TYR A 209 13.62 18.74 16.80
CA TYR A 209 13.49 17.30 16.58
C TYR A 209 13.23 16.55 17.90
N THR A 210 14.09 16.74 18.90
CA THR A 210 13.99 16.03 20.18
C THR A 210 12.69 16.38 20.89
N ARG A 211 12.26 17.64 20.87
CA ARG A 211 10.98 18.06 21.46
C ARG A 211 9.80 17.40 20.76
N GLY A 212 9.79 17.36 19.43
CA GLY A 212 8.73 16.69 18.64
C GLY A 212 8.63 15.20 18.96
N GLN A 213 9.77 14.51 19.05
CA GLN A 213 9.82 13.09 19.40
C GLN A 213 9.32 12.84 20.84
N VAL A 214 9.84 13.59 21.82
CA VAL A 214 9.42 13.47 23.22
C VAL A 214 7.94 13.78 23.39
N TRP A 215 7.42 14.78 22.67
CA TRP A 215 6.01 15.10 22.68
C TRP A 215 5.17 13.93 22.17
N THR A 216 5.55 13.33 21.03
CA THR A 216 4.88 12.17 20.44
C THR A 216 4.87 10.98 21.39
N VAL A 217 6.02 10.64 21.98
CA VAL A 217 6.14 9.53 22.94
C VAL A 217 5.32 9.78 24.21
N LYS A 218 5.35 10.99 24.78
CA LYS A 218 4.52 11.33 25.95
C LYS A 218 3.04 11.24 25.65
N LEU A 219 2.64 11.58 24.42
CA LEU A 219 1.26 11.50 23.98
C LEU A 219 0.81 10.04 23.82
N GLN A 220 1.64 9.22 23.17
CA GLN A 220 1.41 7.78 23.02
C GLN A 220 1.34 7.05 24.37
N LEU A 221 2.17 7.43 25.34
CA LEU A 221 2.16 6.87 26.70
C LEU A 221 1.06 7.46 27.59
N GLY A 222 0.24 8.39 27.11
CA GLY A 222 -0.83 9.02 27.89
C GLY A 222 -0.34 9.86 29.08
N LEU A 223 0.93 10.30 29.05
CA LEU A 223 1.59 11.07 30.11
C LEU A 223 1.43 12.60 29.93
N SER A 224 0.76 13.04 28.87
CA SER A 224 0.42 14.45 28.62
C SER A 224 -0.86 14.83 29.37
N LEU A 225 -0.78 15.83 30.26
CA LEU A 225 -1.88 16.36 31.09
C LEU A 225 -2.94 17.19 30.32
N GLY A 226 -3.05 17.06 29.00
CA GLY A 226 -3.93 17.91 28.19
C GLY A 226 -4.55 17.23 26.98
N LYS A 227 -5.87 17.03 27.04
CA LYS A 227 -6.85 16.91 25.92
C LYS A 227 -6.65 15.86 24.82
N VAL A 228 -5.61 15.04 24.83
CA VAL A 228 -5.64 13.78 24.08
C VAL A 228 -6.19 12.73 25.02
N LYS A 229 -7.34 12.14 24.65
CA LYS A 229 -7.90 11.01 25.38
C LYS A 229 -6.75 10.04 25.60
N ARG A 230 -6.56 9.58 26.85
CA ARG A 230 -5.75 8.39 27.14
C ARG A 230 -6.02 7.37 26.02
N CYS A 231 -5.06 6.49 25.70
CA CYS A 231 -5.45 5.14 25.31
C CYS A 231 -6.42 4.68 26.39
N SER A 232 -7.71 4.86 26.14
CA SER A 232 -8.70 4.89 27.20
C SER A 232 -8.76 3.47 27.77
N PRO A 233 -9.21 3.25 29.01
CA PRO A 233 -9.54 1.91 29.47
C PRO A 233 -10.39 1.16 28.44
N ALA A 234 -11.31 1.87 27.77
CA ALA A 234 -12.11 1.36 26.66
C ALA A 234 -11.31 0.89 25.43
N LEU A 235 -10.08 1.36 25.21
CA LEU A 235 -9.20 0.92 24.13
C LEU A 235 -8.62 -0.47 24.44
N ILE A 236 -8.19 -0.66 25.68
CA ILE A 236 -7.69 -1.93 26.20
C ILE A 236 -8.85 -2.95 26.31
N ASP A 237 -10.00 -2.53 26.84
CA ASP A 237 -11.18 -3.38 26.98
C ASP A 237 -11.69 -3.83 25.60
N SER A 238 -11.70 -2.95 24.60
CA SER A 238 -12.09 -3.29 23.23
C SER A 238 -11.07 -4.21 22.54
N LEU A 239 -9.77 -4.02 22.78
CA LEU A 239 -8.72 -4.94 22.33
C LEU A 239 -8.92 -6.34 22.94
N CYS A 240 -9.21 -6.42 24.24
CA CYS A 240 -9.53 -7.68 24.92
C CYS A 240 -10.73 -8.38 24.27
N ILE A 241 -11.80 -7.64 23.94
CA ILE A 241 -12.96 -8.19 23.23
C ILE A 241 -12.56 -8.73 21.85
N CYS A 242 -11.74 -8.00 21.08
CA CYS A 242 -11.24 -8.46 19.79
C CYS A 242 -10.41 -9.75 19.92
N PHE A 243 -9.56 -9.85 20.95
CA PHE A 243 -8.80 -11.06 21.23
C PHE A 243 -9.71 -12.24 21.58
N VAL A 244 -10.73 -12.04 22.43
CA VAL A 244 -11.69 -13.09 22.79
C VAL A 244 -12.45 -13.57 21.56
N LEU A 245 -12.94 -12.65 20.71
CA LEU A 245 -13.60 -13.00 19.44
C LEU A 245 -12.69 -13.82 18.53
N PHE A 246 -11.43 -13.39 18.36
CA PHE A 246 -10.44 -14.14 17.57
C PHE A 246 -10.25 -15.58 18.08
N PHE A 247 -10.09 -15.77 19.39
CA PHE A 247 -9.93 -17.10 19.96
C PHE A 247 -11.22 -17.94 19.87
N SER A 248 -12.40 -17.33 19.95
CA SER A 248 -13.68 -18.02 19.76
C SER A 248 -13.80 -18.56 18.34
N ILE A 249 -13.57 -17.70 17.34
CA ILE A 249 -13.60 -18.08 15.91
C ILE A 249 -12.57 -19.16 15.62
N GLN A 250 -11.35 -19.04 16.18
CA GLN A 250 -10.31 -20.05 16.03
C GLN A 250 -10.73 -21.40 16.65
N GLY A 251 -11.36 -21.39 17.82
CA GLY A 251 -11.86 -22.61 18.47
C GLY A 251 -13.00 -23.28 17.70
N GLU A 252 -13.91 -22.49 17.13
CA GLU A 252 -14.99 -22.98 16.26
C GLU A 252 -14.42 -23.57 14.97
N LEU A 253 -13.45 -22.90 14.34
CA LEU A 253 -12.74 -23.39 13.15
C LEU A 253 -12.13 -24.77 13.43
N GLU A 254 -11.39 -24.92 14.54
CA GLU A 254 -10.74 -26.19 14.90
C GLU A 254 -11.76 -27.29 15.18
N THR A 255 -12.84 -26.97 15.88
CA THR A 255 -13.92 -27.91 16.20
C THR A 255 -14.64 -28.40 14.95
N GLU A 256 -15.02 -27.49 14.05
CA GLU A 256 -15.69 -27.85 12.79
C GLU A 256 -14.75 -28.54 11.81
N ALA A 257 -13.48 -28.12 11.74
CA ALA A 257 -12.47 -28.79 10.93
C ALA A 257 -12.28 -30.25 11.35
N GLU A 258 -12.25 -30.54 12.65
CA GLU A 258 -12.12 -31.90 13.15
C GLU A 258 -13.37 -32.74 12.88
N LYS A 259 -14.58 -32.17 13.09
CA LYS A 259 -15.84 -32.85 12.71
C LYS A 259 -15.87 -33.19 11.22
N MET A 260 -15.49 -32.25 10.36
CA MET A 260 -15.41 -32.46 8.91
C MET A 260 -14.37 -33.51 8.56
N ARG A 261 -13.21 -33.53 9.25
CA ARG A 261 -12.15 -34.53 9.04
C ARG A 261 -12.63 -35.93 9.39
N ILE A 262 -13.33 -36.10 10.51
CA ILE A 262 -13.91 -37.39 10.91
C ILE A 262 -14.98 -37.82 9.90
N SER A 263 -15.91 -36.93 9.55
CA SER A 263 -16.94 -37.22 8.56
C SER A 263 -16.36 -37.60 7.20
N GLN A 264 -15.30 -36.91 6.77
CA GLN A 264 -14.58 -37.24 5.54
C GLN A 264 -13.93 -38.63 5.63
N GLN A 265 -13.31 -38.97 6.76
CA GLN A 265 -12.70 -40.28 6.98
C GLN A 265 -13.76 -41.39 6.92
N ASP A 266 -14.92 -41.18 7.54
CA ASP A 266 -16.03 -42.13 7.53
C ASP A 266 -16.60 -42.32 6.11
N LEU A 267 -16.82 -41.23 5.37
CA LEU A 267 -17.35 -41.28 4.00
C LEU A 267 -16.40 -41.95 2.99
N ILE A 268 -15.09 -41.89 3.21
CA ILE A 268 -14.09 -42.55 2.36
C ILE A 268 -13.91 -44.02 2.76
N SER A 269 -14.27 -44.40 3.98
CA SER A 269 -14.11 -45.77 4.50
C SER A 269 -15.11 -46.80 3.95
N VAL A 270 -15.83 -46.47 2.88
CA VAL A 270 -16.80 -47.35 2.23
C VAL A 270 -16.09 -48.43 1.38
N ASN A 271 -16.80 -49.53 1.10
CA ASN A 271 -16.28 -50.62 0.27
C ASN A 271 -15.99 -50.12 -1.16
N GLU A 272 -14.92 -50.62 -1.79
CA GLU A 272 -14.57 -50.36 -3.19
C GLU A 272 -15.72 -50.66 -4.16
N SER A 273 -16.64 -51.57 -3.81
CA SER A 273 -17.87 -51.83 -4.57
C SER A 273 -18.74 -50.58 -4.77
N VAL A 274 -18.71 -49.61 -3.86
CA VAL A 274 -19.46 -48.34 -3.99
C VAL A 274 -18.92 -47.50 -5.16
N TYR A 275 -17.61 -47.58 -5.41
CA TYR A 275 -16.95 -46.84 -6.49
C TYR A 275 -16.83 -47.64 -7.79
N THR A 276 -17.08 -48.95 -7.73
CA THR A 276 -16.94 -49.85 -8.87
C THR A 276 -18.27 -49.95 -9.62
N PRO A 277 -18.36 -49.46 -10.87
CA PRO A 277 -19.56 -49.64 -11.67
C PRO A 277 -19.81 -51.14 -11.90
N ASP A 278 -21.08 -51.54 -12.01
CA ASP A 278 -21.48 -52.94 -12.25
C ASP A 278 -21.09 -53.93 -11.12
N SER A 279 -20.76 -53.49 -9.89
CA SER A 279 -20.33 -54.39 -8.81
C SER A 279 -21.39 -55.40 -8.34
N ASP A 280 -22.67 -55.07 -8.51
CA ASP A 280 -23.84 -55.85 -8.09
C ASP A 280 -24.49 -56.63 -9.24
N VAL A 281 -23.87 -56.68 -10.43
CA VAL A 281 -24.44 -57.33 -11.63
C VAL A 281 -24.85 -58.79 -11.40
N THR A 282 -24.13 -59.51 -10.53
CA THR A 282 -24.44 -60.92 -10.23
C THR A 282 -25.65 -61.10 -9.32
N SER A 283 -26.04 -60.08 -8.55
CA SER A 283 -27.17 -60.11 -7.62
C SER A 283 -27.69 -58.68 -7.38
N PRO A 284 -28.41 -58.09 -8.34
CA PRO A 284 -28.80 -56.69 -8.26
C PRO A 284 -29.94 -56.47 -7.27
N ASP A 285 -29.81 -55.47 -6.41
CA ASP A 285 -30.87 -55.06 -5.47
C ASP A 285 -31.79 -54.04 -6.12
N ILE A 286 -32.90 -54.53 -6.66
CA ILE A 286 -33.73 -53.81 -7.61
C ILE A 286 -34.99 -53.19 -6.96
N ASN A 287 -35.04 -51.86 -6.80
CA ASN A 287 -36.27 -51.17 -6.33
C ASN A 287 -37.17 -50.70 -7.50
N ARG A 288 -38.28 -51.40 -7.73
CA ARG A 288 -39.23 -51.13 -8.82
C ARG A 288 -40.26 -50.04 -8.54
N ASN A 289 -40.37 -49.59 -7.30
CA ASN A 289 -41.44 -48.69 -6.86
C ASN A 289 -40.93 -47.25 -6.64
N LEU A 290 -39.85 -46.87 -7.32
CA LEU A 290 -39.34 -45.50 -7.25
C LEU A 290 -40.35 -44.56 -7.94
N ILE A 291 -40.61 -43.42 -7.32
CA ILE A 291 -41.38 -42.30 -7.89
C ILE A 291 -40.48 -41.11 -8.23
N GLN A 292 -39.24 -41.14 -7.74
CA GLN A 292 -38.23 -40.14 -8.01
C GLN A 292 -36.88 -40.83 -8.21
N LYS A 293 -36.10 -40.33 -9.18
CA LYS A 293 -34.73 -40.79 -9.43
C LYS A 293 -33.88 -39.63 -9.91
N ALA A 294 -32.62 -39.62 -9.48
CA ALA A 294 -31.61 -38.68 -9.94
C ALA A 294 -30.27 -39.40 -10.18
N GLY A 295 -29.48 -38.90 -11.11
CA GLY A 295 -28.17 -39.46 -11.43
C GLY A 295 -27.62 -38.97 -12.76
N TYR A 296 -26.36 -39.30 -13.04
CA TYR A 296 -25.75 -38.95 -14.32
C TYR A 296 -26.23 -39.87 -15.43
N LEU A 297 -26.60 -39.27 -16.56
CA LEU A 297 -26.82 -39.98 -17.81
C LEU A 297 -25.98 -39.45 -18.96
N ASN A 298 -25.61 -40.31 -19.91
CA ASN A 298 -25.07 -39.87 -21.21
C ASN A 298 -26.21 -39.67 -22.20
N LEU A 299 -26.47 -38.41 -22.58
CA LEU A 299 -27.47 -38.03 -23.57
C LEU A 299 -26.89 -38.10 -24.97
N ARG A 300 -27.56 -38.83 -25.86
CA ARG A 300 -27.20 -38.86 -27.28
C ARG A 300 -27.74 -37.64 -28.02
N HIS A 301 -26.84 -36.96 -28.73
CA HIS A 301 -27.16 -35.92 -29.70
C HIS A 301 -26.86 -36.44 -31.11
N LYS A 302 -27.85 -36.43 -31.98
CA LYS A 302 -27.70 -36.79 -33.39
C LYS A 302 -27.64 -35.51 -34.22
N THR A 303 -26.45 -35.15 -34.69
CA THR A 303 -26.23 -33.98 -35.54
C THR A 303 -26.08 -34.46 -36.98
N GLY A 304 -27.15 -34.39 -37.78
CA GLY A 304 -27.16 -34.89 -39.17
C GLY A 304 -27.48 -36.39 -39.29
N LEU A 305 -27.18 -36.99 -40.45
CA LEU A 305 -27.56 -38.38 -40.74
C LEU A 305 -26.65 -39.44 -40.10
N VAL A 306 -25.36 -39.12 -39.88
CA VAL A 306 -24.33 -40.12 -39.51
C VAL A 306 -23.59 -39.76 -38.24
N THR A 307 -23.41 -38.48 -37.92
CA THR A 307 -22.64 -38.04 -36.75
C THR A 307 -23.50 -38.01 -35.49
N THR A 308 -23.01 -38.68 -34.45
CA THR A 308 -23.63 -38.74 -33.13
C THR A 308 -22.60 -38.40 -32.07
N THR A 309 -23.03 -37.64 -31.06
CA THR A 309 -22.22 -37.30 -29.89
C THR A 309 -22.97 -37.70 -28.63
N TRP A 310 -22.22 -37.93 -27.55
CA TRP A 310 -22.76 -38.35 -26.26
C TRP A 310 -22.26 -37.38 -25.19
N GLU A 311 -23.16 -36.87 -24.36
CA GLU A 311 -22.83 -35.86 -23.35
C GLU A 311 -23.28 -36.33 -21.97
N ARG A 312 -22.36 -36.35 -20.99
CA ARG A 312 -22.66 -36.73 -19.60
C ARG A 312 -23.31 -35.56 -18.87
N LEU A 313 -24.59 -35.68 -18.55
CA LEU A 313 -25.40 -34.66 -17.90
C LEU A 313 -26.09 -35.22 -16.67
N TYR A 314 -26.45 -34.36 -15.71
CA TYR A 314 -27.16 -34.79 -14.50
C TYR A 314 -28.67 -34.72 -14.75
N PHE A 315 -29.37 -35.84 -14.56
CA PHE A 315 -30.82 -35.91 -14.75
C PHE A 315 -31.53 -36.16 -13.43
N PHE A 316 -32.72 -35.58 -13.29
CA PHE A 316 -33.57 -35.82 -12.13
C PHE A 316 -35.05 -35.68 -12.50
N THR A 317 -35.90 -36.46 -11.84
CA THR A 317 -37.35 -36.37 -12.00
C THR A 317 -37.95 -35.39 -11.00
N GLN A 318 -38.74 -34.42 -11.46
CA GLN A 318 -39.42 -33.45 -10.59
C GLN A 318 -40.84 -33.22 -11.07
N GLY A 319 -41.84 -33.60 -10.26
CA GLY A 319 -43.26 -33.35 -10.54
C GLY A 319 -43.71 -33.83 -11.92
N GLY A 320 -43.46 -35.10 -12.25
CA GLY A 320 -43.82 -35.67 -13.55
C GLY A 320 -42.91 -35.26 -14.72
N ASN A 321 -41.86 -34.46 -14.48
CA ASN A 321 -40.96 -34.01 -15.53
C ASN A 321 -39.56 -34.60 -15.41
N LEU A 322 -38.91 -34.87 -16.54
CA LEU A 322 -37.49 -35.16 -16.63
C LEU A 322 -36.71 -33.87 -16.83
N MET A 323 -35.92 -33.52 -15.83
CA MET A 323 -35.06 -32.35 -15.81
C MET A 323 -33.61 -32.76 -16.09
N CYS A 324 -32.81 -31.84 -16.63
CA CYS A 324 -31.40 -32.01 -16.89
C CYS A 324 -30.60 -30.77 -16.51
N GLN A 325 -29.50 -30.96 -15.78
CA GLN A 325 -28.58 -29.91 -15.39
C GLN A 325 -27.15 -30.26 -15.82
N PRO A 326 -26.53 -29.47 -16.71
CA PRO A 326 -25.11 -29.62 -17.02
C PRO A 326 -24.25 -29.17 -15.83
N ARG A 327 -23.06 -29.75 -15.70
CA ARG A 327 -22.09 -29.36 -14.66
C ARG A 327 -21.68 -27.90 -14.86
N GLY A 328 -21.85 -27.08 -13.83
CA GLY A 328 -21.54 -25.64 -13.86
C GLY A 328 -22.72 -24.73 -14.16
N ALA A 329 -23.90 -25.27 -14.50
CA ALA A 329 -25.12 -24.47 -14.58
C ALA A 329 -25.77 -24.29 -13.21
N VAL A 330 -26.30 -23.09 -12.95
CA VAL A 330 -27.00 -22.75 -11.69
C VAL A 330 -28.34 -23.47 -11.57
N ALA A 331 -29.00 -23.78 -12.68
CA ALA A 331 -30.30 -24.45 -12.70
C ALA A 331 -30.41 -25.49 -13.81
N GLY A 332 -31.25 -26.51 -13.59
CA GLY A 332 -31.61 -27.51 -14.59
C GLY A 332 -32.72 -27.04 -15.53
N GLY A 333 -32.68 -27.50 -16.78
CA GLY A 333 -33.72 -27.28 -17.78
C GLY A 333 -34.66 -28.47 -17.90
N LEU A 334 -35.90 -28.19 -18.30
CA LEU A 334 -36.88 -29.22 -18.66
C LEU A 334 -36.45 -29.92 -19.95
N ILE A 335 -36.32 -31.25 -19.93
CA ILE A 335 -36.00 -32.05 -21.12
C ILE A 335 -37.24 -32.65 -21.72
N GLN A 336 -38.08 -33.28 -20.90
CA GLN A 336 -39.24 -34.03 -21.37
C GLN A 336 -40.28 -34.11 -20.25
N ASP A 337 -41.52 -33.80 -20.60
CA ASP A 337 -42.68 -34.14 -19.77
C ASP A 337 -42.89 -35.65 -19.85
N LEU A 338 -42.94 -36.32 -18.70
CA LEU A 338 -43.02 -37.76 -18.60
C LEU A 338 -44.47 -38.26 -18.60
N ASP A 339 -45.46 -37.37 -18.53
CA ASP A 339 -46.87 -37.74 -18.56
C ASP A 339 -47.19 -38.52 -19.85
N ASN A 340 -47.77 -39.71 -19.67
CA ASN A 340 -48.10 -40.65 -20.75
C ASN A 340 -46.92 -41.08 -21.65
N CYS A 341 -45.67 -40.85 -21.23
CA CYS A 341 -44.51 -41.36 -21.94
C CYS A 341 -44.31 -42.85 -21.66
N SER A 342 -43.73 -43.55 -22.64
CA SER A 342 -43.25 -44.92 -22.45
C SER A 342 -41.73 -44.93 -22.49
N VAL A 343 -41.09 -45.80 -21.72
CA VAL A 343 -39.65 -46.05 -21.80
C VAL A 343 -39.41 -47.46 -22.25
N MET A 344 -38.37 -47.72 -23.04
CA MET A 344 -38.01 -49.07 -23.47
C MET A 344 -36.50 -49.23 -23.59
N ALA A 345 -36.03 -50.48 -23.50
CA ALA A 345 -34.64 -50.85 -23.71
C ALA A 345 -34.35 -50.80 -25.19
N VAL A 346 -33.20 -50.26 -25.59
CA VAL A 346 -32.83 -50.19 -27.00
C VAL A 346 -31.35 -50.50 -27.18
N ASP A 347 -31.03 -51.25 -28.21
CA ASP A 347 -29.65 -51.39 -28.67
C ASP A 347 -29.25 -50.14 -29.46
N CYS A 348 -28.09 -49.56 -29.15
CA CYS A 348 -27.62 -48.36 -29.81
C CYS A 348 -26.09 -48.32 -29.87
N GLU A 349 -25.52 -48.32 -31.08
CA GLU A 349 -24.08 -48.14 -31.30
C GLU A 349 -23.21 -49.09 -30.44
N ASP A 350 -23.69 -50.32 -30.19
CA ASP A 350 -23.02 -51.33 -29.36
C ASP A 350 -22.72 -50.89 -27.90
N ARG A 351 -23.50 -49.93 -27.38
CA ARG A 351 -23.40 -49.44 -26.00
C ARG A 351 -24.34 -50.20 -25.07
N ARG A 352 -23.82 -50.60 -23.92
CA ARG A 352 -24.57 -51.28 -22.85
C ARG A 352 -25.63 -50.35 -22.23
N TYR A 353 -26.68 -50.91 -21.63
CA TYR A 353 -27.68 -50.20 -20.80
C TYR A 353 -28.36 -48.97 -21.43
N CYS A 354 -28.61 -49.00 -22.75
CA CYS A 354 -29.31 -47.93 -23.43
C CYS A 354 -30.84 -48.06 -23.31
N PHE A 355 -31.51 -46.94 -23.05
CA PHE A 355 -32.97 -46.86 -23.08
C PHE A 355 -33.45 -45.62 -23.83
N GLN A 356 -34.71 -45.63 -24.25
CA GLN A 356 -35.33 -44.55 -24.99
C GLN A 356 -36.72 -44.25 -24.42
N ILE A 357 -37.01 -42.95 -24.26
CA ILE A 357 -38.33 -42.46 -23.88
C ILE A 357 -39.09 -42.06 -25.16
N THR A 358 -40.32 -42.54 -25.30
CA THR A 358 -41.20 -42.30 -26.46
C THR A 358 -42.45 -41.56 -26.02
N THR A 359 -42.74 -40.45 -26.70
CA THR A 359 -43.89 -39.58 -26.38
C THR A 359 -45.20 -40.12 -26.97
N PRO A 360 -46.38 -39.72 -26.44
CA PRO A 360 -47.70 -40.20 -26.89
C PRO A 360 -48.01 -39.98 -28.38
N THR A 361 -47.33 -39.03 -29.02
CA THR A 361 -47.60 -38.63 -30.42
C THR A 361 -46.92 -39.52 -31.46
N GLY A 362 -46.23 -40.58 -31.06
CA GLY A 362 -45.48 -41.47 -31.96
C GLY A 362 -44.27 -40.81 -32.64
N LYS A 363 -44.02 -39.51 -32.40
CA LYS A 363 -42.79 -38.84 -32.84
C LYS A 363 -41.64 -39.26 -31.93
N THR A 364 -40.75 -40.06 -32.50
CA THR A 364 -39.51 -40.53 -31.88
C THR A 364 -38.49 -39.40 -31.81
N TYR A 365 -38.48 -38.60 -30.74
CA TYR A 365 -37.27 -37.85 -30.43
C TYR A 365 -36.27 -38.86 -29.86
N GLU A 366 -35.35 -39.36 -30.69
CA GLU A 366 -34.26 -40.26 -30.27
C GLU A 366 -33.34 -39.55 -29.27
N ARG A 367 -33.76 -39.46 -28.01
CA ARG A 367 -32.94 -39.00 -26.89
C ARG A 367 -32.70 -40.22 -26.02
N LYS A 368 -31.59 -40.89 -26.32
CA LYS A 368 -31.14 -42.10 -25.63
C LYS A 368 -30.27 -41.65 -24.47
N ALA A 369 -30.57 -42.18 -23.29
CA ALA A 369 -29.85 -41.88 -22.07
C ALA A 369 -29.23 -43.17 -21.53
N PHE A 370 -27.98 -43.09 -21.08
CA PHE A 370 -27.23 -44.18 -20.45
C PHE A 370 -27.04 -43.86 -18.97
N PHE A 371 -27.33 -44.75 -18.03
CA PHE A 371 -27.03 -44.53 -16.60
C PHE A 371 -25.58 -44.88 -16.28
N GLU A 372 -24.85 -43.98 -15.64
CA GLU A 372 -23.58 -44.32 -14.97
C GLU A 372 -23.59 -43.70 -13.57
N ASP A 373 -24.22 -44.40 -12.63
CA ASP A 373 -23.82 -44.47 -11.23
C ASP A 373 -24.51 -45.67 -10.54
N SER A 374 -23.67 -46.53 -9.99
CA SER A 374 -23.90 -47.82 -9.36
C SER A 374 -24.50 -47.70 -7.96
N GLN A 375 -25.82 -47.51 -7.89
CA GLN A 375 -26.58 -47.96 -6.72
C GLN A 375 -27.77 -48.85 -7.07
N LEU A 376 -27.96 -49.14 -8.35
CA LEU A 376 -29.13 -49.84 -8.83
C LEU A 376 -28.73 -50.39 -10.22
N CYS A 377 -28.10 -51.57 -10.27
CA CYS A 377 -28.16 -52.40 -11.46
C CYS A 377 -29.63 -52.63 -11.77
N LEU A 378 -30.21 -51.84 -12.65
CA LEU A 378 -31.59 -52.04 -13.05
C LEU A 378 -31.61 -52.28 -14.55
N PRO A 379 -32.12 -53.45 -14.97
CA PRO A 379 -32.71 -53.52 -16.29
C PRO A 379 -33.70 -52.37 -16.40
N VAL A 380 -33.85 -51.88 -17.63
CA VAL A 380 -34.77 -50.86 -18.12
C VAL A 380 -36.15 -50.80 -17.43
N GLN A 381 -36.60 -51.90 -16.82
CA GLN A 381 -37.79 -52.08 -15.97
C GLN A 381 -38.10 -51.06 -14.86
N ILE A 382 -37.25 -50.07 -14.53
CA ILE A 382 -37.53 -49.17 -13.38
C ILE A 382 -37.84 -47.73 -13.73
N LEU A 383 -37.30 -47.21 -14.84
CA LEU A 383 -37.97 -46.08 -15.46
C LEU A 383 -39.37 -46.50 -15.93
N PHE A 384 -39.60 -47.78 -16.24
CA PHE A 384 -40.93 -48.28 -16.62
C PHE A 384 -42.00 -48.00 -15.55
N HIS A 385 -41.70 -48.11 -14.25
CA HIS A 385 -42.70 -47.87 -13.20
C HIS A 385 -42.76 -46.41 -12.73
N CYS A 386 -41.64 -45.66 -12.73
CA CYS A 386 -41.66 -44.21 -12.48
C CYS A 386 -42.50 -43.43 -13.51
N LEU A 387 -42.56 -43.93 -14.75
CA LEU A 387 -43.21 -43.24 -15.88
C LEU A 387 -44.66 -43.69 -16.14
N LEU A 388 -45.08 -44.81 -15.55
CA LEU A 388 -46.41 -45.42 -15.77
C LEU A 388 -47.32 -45.38 -14.54
N SER A 389 -46.96 -44.64 -13.48
CA SER A 389 -47.77 -44.51 -12.25
C SER A 389 -48.33 -43.10 -12.08
#